data_AF-A0A8B8BTC4-F1
#
_entry.id   AF-A0A8B8BTC4-F1
#
_cell.length_a   1.000
_cell.length_b   1.000
_cell.length_c   1.000
_cell.angle_alpha   90.00
_cell.angle_beta   90.00
_cell.angle_gamma   90.00
#
_symmetry.space_group_name_H-M   'P 1'
#
loop_
_entity.id
_entity.type
_entity.pdbx_description
1 polymer ?
#
loop_
_entity_poly.entity_id
_entity_poly.type
_entity_poly.pdbx_seq_one_letter_code
_entity_poly.pdbx_strand_id
1 'polypeptide(L)'
;MELLLCIVTMALCVWSVMPLEERLLIGDNTLQSEIQELRSKMINMEHEIAVLKSMSNTTSTQVVFMSQLSKDLVNPAKGHIVIFDNVITNVGNAYSRITGVFRAPVDGNYMFSLIGTAPPSPGGHAIHLLMKRNLNTIGYLFLDTNHDYYLRRTENSVVSLTKGDEVYVQVDYIVGNHILNGCCFNSHFSGFLIH
;
A
#
# COMPACT_ATOMS: atom_id res chain seq x y z
N MET A 1 -13.40 -51.60 36.19
CA MET A 1 -14.66 -51.17 35.54
C MET A 1 -15.81 -51.08 36.55
N GLU A 2 -15.92 -52.01 37.51
CA GLU A 2 -17.00 -52.02 38.53
C GLU A 2 -16.98 -50.85 39.52
N LEU A 3 -15.80 -50.37 39.95
CA LEU A 3 -15.68 -49.23 40.86
C LEU A 3 -16.23 -47.91 40.30
N LEU A 4 -16.04 -47.65 39.00
CA LEU A 4 -16.53 -46.43 38.35
C LEU A 4 -18.06 -46.44 38.23
N LEU A 5 -18.63 -47.61 37.94
CA LEU A 5 -20.07 -47.80 37.84
C LEU A 5 -20.74 -47.58 39.20
N CYS A 6 -20.11 -48.06 40.28
CA CYS A 6 -20.59 -47.90 41.65
C CYS A 6 -20.57 -46.43 42.11
N ILE A 7 -19.56 -45.66 41.72
CA ILE A 7 -19.47 -44.23 42.04
C ILE A 7 -20.54 -43.43 41.30
N VAL A 8 -20.76 -43.72 40.01
CA VAL A 8 -21.80 -43.05 39.20
C VAL A 8 -23.20 -43.37 39.70
N THR A 9 -23.48 -44.63 40.07
CA THR A 9 -24.79 -45.01 40.62
C THR A 9 -25.02 -44.41 42.01
N MET A 10 -24.00 -44.33 42.86
CA MET A 10 -24.11 -43.65 44.15
C MET A 10 -24.34 -42.14 43.98
N ALA A 11 -23.64 -41.48 43.06
CA ALA A 11 -23.82 -40.05 42.79
C ALA A 11 -25.24 -39.74 42.26
N LEU A 12 -25.77 -40.56 41.35
CA LEU A 12 -27.14 -40.45 40.84
C LEU A 12 -28.20 -40.69 41.92
N CYS A 13 -27.94 -41.62 42.83
CA CYS A 13 -28.84 -41.93 43.95
C CYS A 13 -28.86 -40.78 44.97
N VAL A 14 -27.71 -40.22 45.33
CA VAL A 14 -27.62 -39.04 46.21
C VAL A 14 -28.36 -37.85 45.59
N TRP A 15 -28.19 -37.60 44.29
CA TRP A 15 -28.90 -36.54 43.57
C TRP A 15 -30.43 -36.73 43.52
N SER A 16 -30.92 -37.98 43.53
CA SER A 16 -32.36 -38.26 43.45
C SER A 16 -33.08 -38.14 44.80
N VAL A 17 -32.37 -38.29 45.93
CA VAL A 17 -32.92 -38.11 47.29
C VAL A 17 -32.65 -36.73 47.90
N MET A 18 -31.83 -35.88 47.26
CA MET A 18 -31.59 -34.51 47.73
C MET A 18 -32.84 -33.63 47.61
N PRO A 19 -33.13 -32.76 48.60
CA PRO A 19 -34.21 -31.78 48.53
C PRO A 19 -34.12 -30.90 47.28
N LEU A 20 -35.27 -30.54 46.72
CA LEU A 20 -35.35 -29.73 45.49
C LEU A 20 -34.62 -28.39 45.62
N GLU A 21 -34.64 -27.79 46.82
CA GLU A 21 -33.94 -26.53 47.12
C GLU A 21 -32.42 -26.67 46.97
N GLU A 22 -31.80 -27.72 47.52
CA GLU A 22 -30.35 -27.95 47.39
C GLU A 22 -29.95 -28.24 45.94
N ARG A 23 -30.79 -28.95 45.18
CA ARG A 23 -30.54 -29.22 43.75
C ARG A 23 -30.61 -27.93 42.91
N LEU A 24 -31.56 -27.05 43.24
CA LEU A 24 -31.70 -25.74 42.60
C LEU A 24 -30.49 -24.85 42.91
N LEU A 25 -30.05 -24.83 44.18
CA LEU A 25 -28.85 -24.11 44.64
C LEU A 25 -27.57 -24.59 43.94
N ILE A 26 -27.39 -25.90 43.77
CA ILE A 26 -26.23 -26.44 43.03
C ILE A 26 -26.29 -25.99 41.57
N GLY A 27 -27.47 -26.06 40.94
CA GLY A 27 -27.70 -25.59 39.57
C GLY A 27 -27.36 -24.10 39.38
N ASP A 28 -27.85 -23.25 40.28
CA ASP A 28 -27.55 -21.81 40.28
C ASP A 28 -26.06 -21.55 40.46
N ASN A 29 -25.39 -22.26 41.36
CA ASN A 29 -23.94 -22.12 41.56
C ASN A 29 -23.14 -22.53 40.32
N THR A 30 -23.53 -23.63 39.66
CA THR A 30 -22.93 -24.04 38.39
C THR A 30 -23.14 -22.99 37.29
N LEU A 31 -24.36 -22.44 37.17
CA LEU A 31 -24.68 -21.41 36.18
C LEU A 31 -23.89 -20.12 36.43
N GLN A 32 -23.74 -19.71 37.70
CA GLN A 32 -22.91 -18.57 38.09
C GLN A 32 -21.44 -18.78 37.70
N SER A 33 -20.92 -20.00 37.86
CA SER A 33 -19.54 -20.32 37.48
C SER A 33 -19.32 -20.24 35.96
N GLU A 34 -20.26 -20.73 35.17
CA GLU A 34 -20.20 -20.65 33.69
C GLU A 34 -20.32 -19.20 33.21
N ILE A 35 -21.22 -18.41 33.82
CA ILE A 35 -21.35 -16.97 33.51
C ILE A 35 -20.04 -16.24 33.82
N GLN A 36 -19.37 -16.58 34.92
CA GLN A 36 -18.11 -15.95 35.29
C GLN A 36 -16.98 -16.33 34.31
N GLU A 37 -16.95 -17.58 33.84
CA GLU A 37 -15.99 -18.02 32.83
C GLU A 37 -16.24 -17.34 31.46
N LEU A 38 -17.50 -17.21 31.05
CA LEU A 38 -17.84 -16.51 29.81
C LEU A 38 -17.47 -15.02 29.88
N ARG A 39 -17.67 -14.38 31.04
CA ARG A 39 -17.27 -12.99 31.27
C ARG A 39 -15.75 -12.81 31.19
N SER A 40 -14.97 -13.73 31.77
CA SER A 40 -13.51 -13.64 31.69
C SER A 40 -13.00 -13.85 30.26
N LYS A 41 -13.61 -14.78 29.51
CA LYS A 41 -13.34 -14.96 28.07
C LYS A 41 -13.69 -13.72 27.25
N MET A 42 -14.82 -13.06 27.53
CA MET A 42 -15.23 -11.84 26.84
C MET A 42 -14.22 -10.71 27.06
N ILE A 43 -13.79 -10.48 28.30
CA ILE A 43 -12.76 -9.47 28.63
C ILE A 43 -11.45 -9.78 27.92
N ASN A 44 -11.02 -11.05 27.90
CA ASN A 44 -9.78 -11.44 27.21
C ASN A 44 -9.86 -11.19 25.69
N MET A 45 -10.98 -11.53 25.07
CA MET A 45 -11.22 -11.26 23.64
C MET A 45 -11.29 -9.76 23.35
N GLU A 46 -11.95 -8.96 24.20
CA GLU A 46 -11.98 -7.51 24.05
C GLU A 46 -10.57 -6.91 24.13
N HIS A 47 -9.74 -7.42 25.04
CA HIS A 47 -8.34 -7.03 25.16
C HIS A 47 -7.55 -7.42 23.90
N GLU A 48 -7.70 -8.65 23.39
CA GLU A 48 -7.08 -9.07 22.13
C GLU A 48 -7.48 -8.18 20.95
N ILE A 49 -8.77 -7.82 20.84
CA ILE A 49 -9.25 -6.90 19.81
C ILE A 49 -8.63 -5.50 19.97
N ALA A 50 -8.51 -5.00 21.19
CA ALA A 50 -7.88 -3.70 21.46
C ALA A 50 -6.40 -3.69 21.05
N VAL A 51 -5.67 -4.78 21.34
CA VAL A 51 -4.28 -4.96 20.93
C VAL A 51 -4.16 -5.08 19.41
N LEU A 52 -5.02 -5.88 18.76
CA LEU A 52 -5.00 -6.00 17.30
C LEU A 52 -5.31 -4.66 16.60
N LYS A 53 -6.24 -3.87 17.14
CA LYS A 53 -6.54 -2.52 16.64
C LYS A 53 -5.38 -1.55 16.84
N SER A 54 -4.70 -1.60 18.00
CA SER A 54 -3.53 -0.74 18.25
C SER A 54 -2.34 -1.14 17.37
N MET A 55 -2.16 -2.45 17.12
CA MET A 55 -1.17 -2.98 16.17
C MET A 55 -1.50 -2.58 14.71
N SER A 56 -2.77 -2.60 14.31
CA SER A 56 -3.21 -2.14 12.98
C SER A 56 -3.01 -0.63 12.77
N ASN A 57 -3.17 0.20 13.81
CA ASN A 57 -2.88 1.63 13.75
C ASN A 57 -1.37 1.94 13.79
N THR A 58 -0.54 0.99 14.21
CA THR A 58 0.93 1.13 14.29
C THR A 58 1.69 0.45 13.16
N THR A 59 1.02 -0.36 12.32
CA THR A 59 1.55 -0.73 11.01
C THR A 59 1.53 0.52 10.13
N SER A 60 2.64 1.28 10.12
CA SER A 60 2.88 2.36 9.16
C SER A 60 2.51 1.86 7.77
N THR A 61 1.55 2.53 7.13
CA THR A 61 1.12 2.15 5.77
C THR A 61 2.27 2.42 4.83
N GLN A 62 3.07 1.40 4.53
CA GLN A 62 4.20 1.55 3.62
C GLN A 62 3.67 1.68 2.19
N VAL A 63 4.03 2.78 1.53
CA VAL A 63 3.75 3.00 0.12
C VAL A 63 5.07 3.32 -0.54
N VAL A 64 5.50 2.46 -1.45
CA VAL A 64 6.78 2.61 -2.16
C VAL A 64 6.61 2.03 -3.56
N PHE A 65 7.00 2.78 -4.58
CA PHE A 65 7.07 2.25 -5.92
C PHE A 65 8.34 2.69 -6.65
N MET A 66 8.77 1.85 -7.58
CA MET A 66 9.83 2.13 -8.53
C MET A 66 9.51 1.43 -9.83
N SER A 67 9.55 2.18 -10.93
CA SER A 67 9.21 1.70 -12.26
C SER A 67 10.11 2.34 -13.30
N GLN A 68 10.39 1.64 -14.39
CA GLN A 68 11.19 2.14 -15.51
C GLN A 68 10.47 1.90 -16.84
N LEU A 69 10.90 2.63 -17.88
CA LEU A 69 10.55 2.28 -19.25
C LEU A 69 11.20 0.95 -19.62
N SER A 70 10.43 -0.03 -20.11
CA SER A 70 10.99 -1.30 -20.61
C SER A 70 11.70 -1.14 -21.95
N LYS A 71 11.22 -0.22 -22.78
CA LYS A 71 11.70 0.09 -24.13
C LYS A 71 11.72 1.60 -24.32
N ASP A 72 12.44 2.05 -25.33
CA ASP A 72 12.48 3.47 -25.69
C ASP A 72 11.08 4.01 -26.01
N LEU A 73 10.74 5.16 -25.44
CA LEU A 73 9.54 5.90 -25.79
C LEU A 73 9.92 6.89 -26.90
N VAL A 74 9.53 6.55 -28.13
CA VAL A 74 9.90 7.29 -29.35
C VAL A 74 8.78 8.22 -29.77
N ASN A 75 9.10 9.50 -29.97
CA ASN A 75 8.22 10.55 -30.46
C ASN A 75 6.82 10.63 -29.77
N PRO A 76 6.73 10.61 -28.43
CA PRO A 76 5.45 10.77 -27.75
C PRO A 76 4.80 12.13 -28.03
N ALA A 77 3.50 12.14 -28.29
CA ALA A 77 2.76 13.39 -28.50
C ALA A 77 2.70 14.25 -27.23
N LYS A 78 2.57 15.58 -27.40
CA LYS A 78 2.22 16.48 -26.29
C LYS A 78 0.94 15.99 -25.60
N GLY A 79 0.96 15.97 -24.27
CA GLY A 79 -0.14 15.48 -23.44
C GLY A 79 -0.10 13.97 -23.15
N HIS A 80 0.80 13.21 -23.81
CA HIS A 80 0.98 11.79 -23.54
C HIS A 80 1.44 11.56 -22.10
N ILE A 81 0.77 10.65 -21.38
CA ILE A 81 1.21 10.18 -20.07
C ILE A 81 2.28 9.11 -20.28
N VAL A 82 3.47 9.34 -19.71
CA VAL A 82 4.59 8.41 -19.81
C VAL A 82 4.32 7.20 -18.91
N ILE A 83 4.18 6.02 -19.53
CA ILE A 83 3.93 4.77 -18.82
C ILE A 83 5.26 4.06 -18.56
N PHE A 84 5.78 4.15 -17.34
CA PHE A 84 6.91 3.32 -16.90
C PHE A 84 6.38 1.91 -16.60
N ASP A 85 6.39 1.06 -17.61
CA ASP A 85 5.65 -0.20 -17.68
C ASP A 85 6.34 -1.39 -16.99
N ASN A 86 7.66 -1.29 -16.77
CA ASN A 86 8.43 -2.27 -16.02
C ASN A 86 8.51 -1.86 -14.55
N VAL A 87 7.71 -2.50 -13.70
CA VAL A 87 7.63 -2.21 -12.27
C VAL A 87 8.61 -3.09 -11.50
N ILE A 88 9.49 -2.46 -10.72
CA ILE A 88 10.49 -3.12 -9.87
C ILE A 88 9.95 -3.28 -8.44
N THR A 89 9.27 -2.26 -7.92
CA THR A 89 8.69 -2.26 -6.57
C THR A 89 7.35 -1.55 -6.62
N ASN A 90 6.36 -2.06 -5.88
CA ASN A 90 5.02 -1.46 -5.80
C ASN A 90 4.31 -1.85 -4.48
N VAL A 91 4.97 -1.59 -3.36
CA VAL A 91 4.38 -1.81 -2.03
C VAL A 91 3.22 -0.83 -1.85
N GLY A 92 2.07 -1.36 -1.43
CA GLY A 92 0.81 -0.61 -1.37
C GLY A 92 0.04 -0.57 -2.70
N ASN A 93 0.58 -1.14 -3.78
CA ASN A 93 -0.06 -1.25 -5.11
C ASN A 93 -0.60 0.10 -5.64
N ALA A 94 0.09 1.19 -5.33
CA ALA A 94 -0.35 2.54 -5.65
C ALA A 94 -0.03 2.97 -7.09
N TYR A 95 0.97 2.37 -7.74
CA TYR A 95 1.34 2.68 -9.12
C TYR A 95 0.74 1.67 -10.11
N SER A 96 0.16 2.16 -11.21
CA SER A 96 -0.43 1.35 -12.27
C SER A 96 0.47 1.29 -13.50
N ARG A 97 1.03 0.10 -13.77
CA ARG A 97 1.85 -0.18 -14.96
C ARG A 97 1.12 -0.05 -16.29
N ILE A 98 -0.21 0.03 -16.27
CA ILE A 98 -1.05 0.13 -17.46
C ILE A 98 -1.35 1.59 -17.81
N THR A 99 -1.42 2.47 -16.80
CA THR A 99 -1.81 3.87 -16.99
C THR A 99 -0.65 4.85 -16.79
N GLY A 100 0.43 4.44 -16.11
CA GLY A 100 1.53 5.32 -15.72
C GLY A 100 1.20 6.22 -14.52
N VAL A 101 0.08 5.95 -13.83
CA VAL A 101 -0.44 6.81 -12.75
C VAL A 101 -0.18 6.16 -11.39
N PHE A 102 0.37 6.95 -10.48
CA PHE A 102 0.36 6.69 -9.05
C PHE A 102 -0.91 7.27 -8.44
N ARG A 103 -1.64 6.49 -7.64
CA ARG A 103 -2.80 6.96 -6.87
C ARG A 103 -2.51 6.83 -5.37
N ALA A 104 -2.57 7.94 -4.64
CA ALA A 104 -2.33 7.95 -3.20
C ALA A 104 -3.35 7.04 -2.47
N PRO A 105 -2.91 5.96 -1.79
CA PRO A 105 -3.82 5.07 -1.07
C PRO A 105 -4.24 5.63 0.30
N VAL A 106 -3.43 6.55 0.85
CA VAL A 106 -3.63 7.22 2.14
C VAL A 106 -3.21 8.68 2.04
N ASP A 107 -3.72 9.50 2.95
CA ASP A 107 -3.25 10.87 3.13
C ASP A 107 -1.81 10.86 3.63
N GLY A 108 -1.00 11.82 3.21
CA GLY A 108 0.36 11.96 3.71
C GLY A 108 1.28 12.78 2.83
N ASN A 109 2.53 12.88 3.25
CA ASN A 109 3.58 13.54 2.47
C ASN A 109 4.34 12.50 1.65
N TYR A 110 4.45 12.72 0.35
CA TYR A 110 5.12 11.82 -0.58
C TYR A 110 6.31 12.51 -1.22
N MET A 111 7.39 11.74 -1.44
CA MET A 111 8.50 12.15 -2.29
C MET A 111 8.46 11.35 -3.58
N PHE A 112 8.62 12.05 -4.71
CA PHE A 112 8.72 11.47 -6.03
C PHE A 112 10.06 11.86 -6.66
N SER A 113 10.64 10.94 -7.43
CA SER A 113 11.83 11.16 -8.24
C SER A 113 11.57 10.68 -9.66
N LEU A 114 11.79 11.57 -10.62
CA LEU A 114 11.73 11.30 -12.04
C LEU A 114 13.13 11.44 -12.62
N ILE A 115 13.59 10.39 -13.28
CA ILE A 115 14.83 10.39 -14.04
C ILE A 115 14.48 10.16 -15.51
N GLY A 116 14.96 11.04 -16.36
CA GLY A 116 14.80 10.96 -17.81
C GLY A 116 16.15 10.97 -18.49
N THR A 117 16.33 10.10 -19.48
CA THR A 117 17.52 10.07 -20.33
C THR A 117 17.13 10.19 -21.79
N ALA A 118 17.79 11.08 -22.52
CA ALA A 118 17.68 11.21 -23.97
C ALA A 118 19.00 10.82 -24.64
N PRO A 119 18.96 10.17 -25.82
CA PRO A 119 20.16 9.84 -26.58
C PRO A 119 20.76 11.11 -27.24
N PRO A 120 22.01 11.03 -27.72
CA PRO A 120 22.58 12.04 -28.60
C PRO A 120 21.66 12.33 -29.79
N SER A 121 21.43 13.62 -30.06
CA SER A 121 20.61 14.04 -31.19
C SER A 121 21.09 15.40 -31.70
N PRO A 122 21.92 15.44 -32.75
CA PRO A 122 22.32 16.68 -33.40
C PRO A 122 21.16 17.24 -34.24
N GLY A 123 20.91 18.56 -34.18
CA GLY A 123 19.86 19.19 -34.99
C GLY A 123 18.75 19.90 -34.21
N GLY A 124 18.92 20.09 -32.90
CA GLY A 124 17.98 20.85 -32.07
C GLY A 124 16.67 20.10 -31.81
N HIS A 125 16.69 19.23 -30.82
CA HIS A 125 15.59 18.38 -30.40
C HIS A 125 15.29 18.62 -28.92
N ALA A 126 14.03 18.52 -28.52
CA ALA A 126 13.64 18.72 -27.13
C ALA A 126 12.49 17.81 -26.74
N ILE A 127 12.53 17.29 -25.51
CA ILE A 127 11.36 16.75 -24.82
C ILE A 127 11.33 17.28 -23.40
N HIS A 128 10.22 17.89 -23.02
CA HIS A 128 9.96 18.38 -21.67
C HIS A 128 8.83 17.58 -21.04
N LEU A 129 9.03 17.21 -19.78
CA LEU A 129 8.14 16.40 -18.98
C LEU A 129 7.67 17.21 -17.77
N LEU A 130 6.37 17.13 -17.50
CA LEU A 130 5.76 17.64 -16.29
C LEU A 130 5.43 16.48 -15.37
N MET A 131 5.88 16.55 -14.12
CA MET A 131 5.30 15.75 -13.05
C MET A 131 4.06 16.49 -12.56
N LYS A 132 2.90 15.82 -12.58
CA LYS A 132 1.62 16.44 -12.25
C LYS A 132 0.96 15.74 -11.07
N ARG A 133 0.36 16.52 -10.17
CA ARG A 133 -0.63 16.09 -9.18
C ARG A 133 -2.01 16.47 -9.69
N ASN A 134 -2.84 15.50 -10.02
CA ASN A 134 -4.10 15.70 -10.73
C ASN A 134 -3.83 16.54 -11.98
N LEU A 135 -4.21 17.82 -12.01
CA LEU A 135 -3.96 18.72 -13.14
C LEU A 135 -2.84 19.75 -12.89
N ASN A 136 -2.34 19.85 -11.66
CA ASN A 136 -1.35 20.85 -11.26
C ASN A 136 0.07 20.32 -11.47
N THR A 137 0.93 21.12 -12.06
CA THR A 137 2.36 20.79 -12.18
C THR A 137 3.05 20.89 -10.82
N ILE A 138 3.75 19.84 -10.44
CA ILE A 138 4.55 19.75 -9.19
C ILE A 138 6.04 19.53 -9.46
N GLY A 139 6.43 19.29 -10.71
CA GLY A 139 7.82 19.16 -11.11
C GLY A 139 7.98 19.30 -12.63
N TYR A 140 9.19 19.65 -13.05
CA TYR A 140 9.52 19.91 -14.45
C TYR A 140 10.90 19.37 -14.80
N LEU A 141 10.98 18.56 -15.86
CA LEU A 141 12.21 17.99 -16.37
C LEU A 141 12.32 18.28 -17.87
N PHE A 142 13.43 18.85 -18.30
CA PHE A 142 13.69 19.16 -19.71
C PHE A 142 14.93 18.42 -20.21
N LEU A 143 14.84 17.90 -21.45
CA LEU A 143 15.91 17.24 -22.17
C LEU A 143 16.05 17.91 -23.53
N ASP A 144 16.88 18.96 -23.58
CA ASP A 144 17.20 19.70 -24.81
C ASP A 144 18.47 19.12 -25.43
N THR A 145 18.30 18.29 -26.45
CA THR A 145 19.39 17.64 -27.18
C THR A 145 19.74 18.44 -28.43
N ASN A 146 20.92 19.07 -28.43
CA ASN A 146 21.56 19.58 -29.63
C ASN A 146 23.05 19.22 -29.61
N HIS A 147 23.33 17.98 -29.22
CA HIS A 147 24.66 17.52 -28.87
C HIS A 147 24.83 16.04 -29.24
N ASP A 148 26.08 15.59 -29.24
CA ASP A 148 26.53 14.23 -29.57
C ASP A 148 26.73 13.32 -28.34
N TYR A 149 26.25 13.73 -27.15
CA TYR A 149 26.34 12.98 -25.91
C TYR A 149 24.97 12.72 -25.26
N TYR A 150 24.89 11.70 -24.41
CA TYR A 150 23.68 11.36 -23.66
C TYR A 150 23.34 12.43 -22.63
N LEU A 151 22.07 12.83 -22.58
CA LEU A 151 21.56 13.71 -21.54
C LEU A 151 20.75 12.90 -20.54
N ARG A 152 21.14 12.98 -19.27
CA ARG A 152 20.39 12.42 -18.15
C ARG A 152 20.09 13.51 -17.13
N ARG A 153 18.83 13.62 -16.73
CA ARG A 153 18.34 14.61 -15.76
C ARG A 153 17.49 13.94 -14.71
N THR A 154 17.41 14.58 -13.55
CA THR A 154 16.62 14.15 -12.41
C THR A 154 15.77 15.32 -11.96
N GLU A 155 14.51 15.04 -11.64
CA GLU A 155 13.59 15.95 -10.98
C GLU A 155 13.03 15.29 -9.73
N ASN A 156 12.94 16.05 -8.63
CA ASN A 156 12.39 15.56 -7.38
C ASN A 156 11.30 16.49 -6.89
N SER A 157 10.19 15.92 -6.42
CA SER A 157 9.06 16.69 -5.87
C SER A 157 8.63 16.10 -4.54
N VAL A 158 8.42 16.96 -3.55
CA VAL A 158 7.80 16.59 -2.27
C VAL A 158 6.44 17.26 -2.21
N VAL A 159 5.38 16.47 -2.00
CA VAL A 159 4.01 16.96 -2.07
C VAL A 159 3.12 16.24 -1.07
N SER A 160 2.22 17.00 -0.43
CA SER A 160 1.15 16.44 0.39
C SER A 160 0.02 15.95 -0.52
N LEU A 161 -0.35 14.69 -0.39
CA LEU A 161 -1.45 14.07 -1.13
C LEU A 161 -2.58 13.69 -0.19
N THR A 162 -3.80 13.82 -0.70
CA THR A 162 -4.98 13.22 -0.11
C THR A 162 -5.25 11.89 -0.82
N LYS A 163 -5.80 10.91 -0.09
CA LYS A 163 -6.22 9.64 -0.65
C LYS A 163 -7.05 9.85 -1.92
N GLY A 164 -6.63 9.19 -2.99
CA GLY A 164 -7.26 9.28 -4.31
C GLY A 164 -6.57 10.25 -5.26
N ASP A 165 -5.73 11.17 -4.77
CA ASP A 165 -4.92 12.04 -5.63
C ASP A 165 -4.04 11.22 -6.56
N GLU A 166 -3.90 11.71 -7.78
CA GLU A 166 -3.12 11.08 -8.85
C GLU A 166 -1.82 11.83 -9.07
N VAL A 167 -0.72 11.11 -9.21
CA VAL A 167 0.57 11.64 -9.63
C VAL A 167 1.06 10.89 -10.87
N TYR A 168 1.43 11.62 -11.90
CA TYR A 168 1.87 11.05 -13.17
C TYR A 168 2.83 11.98 -13.91
N VAL A 169 3.52 11.44 -14.91
CA VAL A 169 4.44 12.20 -15.77
C VAL A 169 3.81 12.38 -17.13
N GLN A 170 3.77 13.61 -17.62
CA GLN A 170 3.15 13.98 -18.88
C GLN A 170 4.10 14.76 -19.77
N VAL A 171 4.09 14.47 -21.06
CA VAL A 171 4.84 15.24 -22.08
C VAL A 171 4.19 16.61 -22.27
N ASP A 172 4.98 17.68 -22.21
CA ASP A 172 4.48 19.06 -22.36
C ASP A 172 5.00 19.76 -23.61
N TYR A 173 6.29 19.68 -23.89
CA TYR A 173 6.89 20.37 -25.02
C TYR A 173 7.79 19.41 -25.79
N ILE A 174 7.68 19.47 -27.12
CA ILE A 174 8.41 18.60 -28.04
C ILE A 174 8.90 19.39 -29.25
N VAL A 175 10.14 19.12 -29.68
CA VAL A 175 10.72 19.65 -30.92
C VAL A 175 11.53 18.55 -31.59
N GLY A 176 11.36 18.42 -32.91
CA GLY A 176 12.06 17.42 -33.72
C GLY A 176 11.76 15.98 -33.29
N ASN A 177 12.65 15.06 -33.67
CA ASN A 177 12.64 13.68 -33.17
C ASN A 177 13.12 13.62 -31.72
N HIS A 178 12.38 12.95 -30.84
CA HIS A 178 12.69 12.90 -29.43
C HIS A 178 12.44 11.49 -28.88
N ILE A 179 13.36 11.04 -28.03
CA ILE A 179 13.35 9.69 -27.48
C ILE A 179 13.65 9.80 -25.99
N LEU A 180 12.82 9.14 -25.17
CA LEU A 180 13.22 8.79 -23.81
C LEU A 180 13.75 7.36 -23.82
N ASN A 181 15.01 7.21 -23.43
CA ASN A 181 15.65 5.91 -23.38
C ASN A 181 15.00 5.03 -22.32
N GLY A 182 14.61 3.84 -22.74
CA GLY A 182 14.17 2.77 -21.86
C GLY A 182 15.29 1.80 -21.50
N CYS A 183 14.91 0.76 -20.78
CA CYS A 183 15.78 -0.29 -20.24
C CYS A 183 16.87 0.25 -19.27
N CYS A 184 17.51 -0.66 -18.53
CA CYS A 184 18.71 -0.40 -17.73
C CYS A 184 18.64 0.84 -16.80
N PHE A 185 17.46 1.19 -16.28
CA PHE A 185 17.22 2.36 -15.44
C PHE A 185 17.58 3.71 -16.08
N ASN A 186 17.60 3.80 -17.42
CA ASN A 186 17.85 5.05 -18.14
C ASN A 186 16.79 6.11 -17.81
N SER A 187 15.51 5.75 -17.96
CA SER A 187 14.38 6.58 -17.56
C SER A 187 13.48 5.81 -16.61
N HIS A 188 13.27 6.37 -15.42
CA HIS A 188 12.51 5.71 -14.36
C HIS A 188 11.82 6.73 -13.46
N PHE A 189 10.74 6.27 -12.86
CA PHE A 189 9.90 7.03 -11.94
C PHE A 189 9.67 6.24 -10.67
N SER A 190 9.94 6.88 -9.54
CA SER A 190 9.83 6.28 -8.21
C SER A 190 9.25 7.25 -7.21
N GLY A 191 8.78 6.72 -6.10
CA GLY A 191 8.33 7.52 -4.98
C GLY A 191 7.92 6.69 -3.79
N PHE A 192 7.79 7.36 -2.64
CA PHE A 192 7.42 6.73 -1.38
C PHE A 192 6.67 7.69 -0.45
N LEU A 193 5.87 7.12 0.45
CA LEU A 193 5.25 7.83 1.57
C LEU A 193 6.30 8.10 2.65
N ILE A 194 6.39 9.35 3.10
CA ILE A 194 7.26 9.79 4.19
C ILE A 194 6.56 9.57 5.53
N HIS A 195 5.37 10.14 5.71
CA HIS A 195 4.53 10.02 6.90
C HIS A 195 3.11 10.57 6.63
#